data_AF-A0AAU5RB60-F1
#
_entry.id   AF-A0AAU5RB60-F1
#
_cell.length_a   1.000
_cell.length_b   1.000
_cell.length_c   1.000
_cell.angle_alpha   90.00
_cell.angle_beta   90.00
_cell.angle_gamma   90.00
#
_symmetry.space_group_name_H-M   'P 1'
#
loop_
_entity.id
_entity.type
_entity.pdbx_description
1 polymer ?
#
loop_
_entity_poly.entity_id
_entity_poly.type
_entity_poly.pdbx_seq_one_letter_code
_entity_poly.pdbx_strand_id
1 'polypeptide(L)'
;MGWRDAFGDAMKELTAIRKQLERLDDPTVGLTALHGEVTQSRLKILEKIEGGVTGLREENREVRRRQDRMISDLNETRGELRELLDLVGVLRPLALAEKGGEGAQVGPEEIAPPPEPGAETDYGSRDPAAAHPAVSSDTDSQGGTVENTERRPQHEAGIQEEELSLKSAIEAAYQGKGSSHAHLSGAVPQASASAEDPQVGHGVLLLRAAGVASAELIAHRDTWEWLAALAVDHSHFRTPPAVEDFKEGRVRTVLSGRSLIALLIELWNTRSTATPLEGDWAMAVTSYNRIASELADIAGQGETIRIVLDDGLRHEPHEDGA
;
A
#
# COMPACT_ATOMS: atom_id res chain seq x y z
N MET A 1 -62.16 -26.21 -14.33
CA MET A 1 -61.13 -26.98 -13.58
C MET A 1 -59.85 -26.17 -13.61
N GLY A 2 -59.49 -25.42 -12.57
CA GLY A 2 -58.28 -24.59 -12.70
C GLY A 2 -57.78 -23.89 -11.45
N TRP A 3 -58.67 -23.44 -10.55
CA TRP A 3 -58.20 -22.70 -9.37
C TRP A 3 -58.00 -23.58 -8.12
N ARG A 4 -58.82 -24.63 -7.94
CA ARG A 4 -58.65 -25.57 -6.82
C ARG A 4 -57.42 -26.46 -6.96
N ASP A 5 -57.10 -26.86 -8.18
CA ASP A 5 -55.93 -27.71 -8.45
C ASP A 5 -54.64 -26.88 -8.30
N ALA A 6 -54.60 -25.67 -8.85
CA ALA A 6 -53.48 -24.73 -8.66
C ALA A 6 -53.26 -24.35 -7.19
N PHE A 7 -54.33 -24.14 -6.42
CA PHE A 7 -54.23 -23.89 -4.97
C PHE A 7 -53.74 -25.13 -4.22
N GLY A 8 -54.18 -26.32 -4.61
CA GLY A 8 -53.71 -27.58 -4.06
C GLY A 8 -52.22 -27.81 -4.30
N ASP A 9 -51.73 -27.49 -5.48
CA ASP A 9 -50.32 -27.63 -5.83
C ASP A 9 -49.45 -26.56 -5.14
N ALA A 10 -49.92 -25.31 -5.04
CA ALA A 10 -49.25 -24.26 -4.27
C ALA A 10 -49.12 -24.63 -2.77
N MET A 11 -50.15 -25.26 -2.18
CA MET A 11 -50.09 -25.72 -0.78
C MET A 11 -49.13 -26.91 -0.59
N LYS A 12 -48.98 -27.78 -1.59
CA LYS A 12 -47.96 -28.83 -1.59
C LYS A 12 -46.55 -28.25 -1.71
N GLU A 13 -46.36 -27.24 -2.54
CA GLU A 13 -45.07 -26.54 -2.66
C GLU A 13 -44.70 -25.81 -1.36
N LEU A 14 -45.64 -25.09 -0.74
CA LEU A 14 -45.39 -24.42 0.54
C LEU A 14 -45.06 -25.41 1.67
N THR A 15 -45.70 -26.57 1.70
CA THR A 15 -45.38 -27.61 2.69
C THR A 15 -44.02 -28.27 2.42
N ALA A 16 -43.63 -28.43 1.15
CA ALA A 16 -42.30 -28.89 0.77
C ALA A 16 -41.21 -27.87 1.16
N ILE A 17 -41.43 -26.58 0.89
CA ILE A 17 -40.52 -25.49 1.26
C ILE A 17 -40.38 -25.40 2.78
N ARG A 18 -41.48 -25.48 3.53
CA ARG A 18 -41.46 -25.46 4.99
C ARG A 18 -40.65 -26.63 5.57
N LYS A 19 -40.79 -27.82 4.99
CA LYS A 19 -40.02 -29.01 5.38
C LYS A 19 -38.53 -28.89 5.02
N GLN A 20 -38.19 -28.20 3.94
CA GLN A 20 -36.80 -27.88 3.60
C GLN A 20 -36.21 -26.85 4.57
N LEU A 21 -36.99 -25.83 4.94
CA LEU A 21 -36.58 -24.80 5.89
C LEU A 21 -36.34 -25.39 7.29
N GLU A 22 -37.21 -26.29 7.74
CA GLU A 22 -37.07 -27.03 9.01
C GLU A 22 -35.84 -27.95 9.04
N ARG A 23 -35.32 -28.36 7.86
CA ARG A 23 -34.06 -29.10 7.72
C ARG A 23 -32.82 -28.19 7.74
N LEU A 24 -32.97 -26.93 7.31
CA LEU A 24 -31.93 -25.90 7.34
C LEU A 24 -31.85 -25.20 8.71
N ASP A 25 -32.96 -25.13 9.43
CA ASP A 25 -33.06 -24.60 10.80
C ASP A 25 -32.46 -25.55 11.86
N ASP A 26 -31.98 -26.74 11.47
CA ASP A 26 -31.14 -27.56 12.35
C ASP A 26 -29.73 -26.95 12.41
N PRO A 27 -29.35 -26.28 13.51
CA PRO A 27 -28.09 -25.55 13.61
C PRO A 27 -26.89 -26.49 13.50
N THR A 28 -27.07 -27.79 13.77
CA THR A 28 -25.99 -28.77 13.67
C THR A 28 -25.73 -29.21 12.23
N VAL A 29 -26.76 -29.27 11.38
CA VAL A 29 -26.61 -29.70 9.99
C VAL A 29 -26.11 -28.55 9.12
N GLY A 30 -26.66 -27.34 9.31
CA GLY A 30 -26.26 -26.14 8.54
C GLY A 30 -24.82 -25.71 8.85
N LEU A 31 -24.46 -25.61 10.13
CA LEU A 31 -23.12 -25.17 10.55
C LEU A 31 -22.05 -26.19 10.17
N THR A 32 -22.31 -27.49 10.34
CA THR A 32 -21.33 -28.53 10.00
C THR A 32 -21.12 -28.64 8.50
N ALA A 33 -22.19 -28.50 7.70
CA ALA A 33 -22.08 -28.46 6.24
C ALA A 33 -21.27 -27.23 5.77
N LEU A 34 -21.59 -26.04 6.30
CA LEU A 34 -20.85 -24.82 6.02
C LEU A 34 -19.38 -24.95 6.42
N HIS A 35 -19.09 -25.51 7.60
CA HIS A 35 -17.72 -25.74 8.04
C HIS A 35 -16.97 -26.72 7.14
N GLY A 36 -17.66 -27.76 6.64
CA GLY A 36 -17.13 -28.67 5.62
C GLY A 36 -16.79 -27.95 4.31
N GLU A 37 -17.66 -27.07 3.81
CA GLU A 37 -17.40 -26.28 2.60
C GLU A 37 -16.27 -25.26 2.79
N VAL A 38 -16.21 -24.59 3.94
CA VAL A 38 -15.14 -23.66 4.29
C VAL A 38 -13.78 -24.37 4.41
N THR A 39 -13.74 -25.54 5.04
CA THR A 39 -12.50 -26.32 5.12
C THR A 39 -12.06 -26.84 3.75
N GLN A 40 -12.99 -27.30 2.93
CA GLN A 40 -12.69 -27.76 1.56
C GLN A 40 -12.21 -26.62 0.65
N SER A 41 -12.86 -25.46 0.71
CA SER A 41 -12.44 -24.27 -0.04
C SER A 41 -11.07 -23.79 0.40
N ARG A 42 -10.79 -23.76 1.71
CA ARG A 42 -9.47 -23.44 2.26
C ARG A 42 -8.38 -24.39 1.75
N LEU A 43 -8.63 -25.71 1.77
CA LEU A 43 -7.69 -26.70 1.24
C LEU A 43 -7.41 -26.49 -0.26
N LYS A 44 -8.45 -26.23 -1.05
CA LYS A 44 -8.31 -25.98 -2.49
C LYS A 44 -7.55 -24.69 -2.80
N ILE A 45 -7.74 -23.65 -1.98
CA ILE A 45 -6.98 -22.40 -2.09
C ILE A 45 -5.50 -22.66 -1.75
N LEU A 46 -5.22 -23.37 -0.66
CA LEU A 46 -3.86 -23.73 -0.27
C LEU A 46 -3.14 -24.54 -1.35
N GLU A 47 -3.79 -25.53 -1.95
CA GLU A 47 -3.25 -26.33 -3.06
C GLU A 47 -2.90 -25.45 -4.27
N LYS A 48 -3.79 -24.52 -4.64
CA LYS A 48 -3.54 -23.57 -5.74
C LYS A 48 -2.39 -22.62 -5.42
N ILE A 49 -2.30 -22.13 -4.19
CA ILE A 49 -1.21 -21.24 -3.76
C ILE A 49 0.11 -22.02 -3.77
N GLU A 50 0.15 -23.23 -3.23
CA GLU A 50 1.36 -24.06 -3.22
C GLU A 50 1.84 -24.41 -4.64
N GLY A 51 0.90 -24.77 -5.52
CA GLY A 51 1.18 -24.97 -6.95
C GLY A 51 1.70 -23.70 -7.63
N GLY A 52 1.11 -22.55 -7.34
CA GLY A 52 1.56 -21.25 -7.86
C GLY A 52 2.96 -20.86 -7.36
N VAL A 53 3.22 -21.03 -6.06
CA VAL A 53 4.50 -20.70 -5.42
C VAL A 53 5.62 -21.61 -5.93
N THR A 54 5.35 -22.90 -6.11
CA THR A 54 6.33 -23.83 -6.70
C THR A 54 6.62 -23.49 -8.16
N GLY A 55 5.60 -23.14 -8.95
CA GLY A 55 5.77 -22.63 -10.31
C GLY A 55 6.64 -21.37 -10.38
N LEU A 56 6.31 -20.36 -9.57
CA LEU A 56 7.08 -19.11 -9.49
C LEU A 56 8.53 -19.33 -9.04
N ARG A 57 8.78 -20.29 -8.14
CA ARG A 57 10.15 -20.63 -7.73
C ARG A 57 10.95 -21.24 -8.88
N GLU A 58 10.33 -22.06 -9.72
CA GLU A 58 11.02 -22.62 -10.89
C GLU A 58 11.26 -21.56 -11.97
N GLU A 59 10.29 -20.68 -12.22
CA GLU A 59 10.49 -19.53 -13.10
C GLU A 59 11.61 -18.62 -12.61
N ASN A 60 11.67 -18.34 -11.30
CA ASN A 60 12.75 -17.53 -10.73
C ASN A 60 14.13 -18.20 -10.90
N ARG A 61 14.21 -19.52 -10.71
CA ARG A 61 15.44 -20.28 -10.99
C ARG A 61 15.82 -20.18 -12.46
N GLU A 62 14.86 -20.29 -13.37
CA GLU A 62 15.13 -20.19 -14.81
C GLU A 62 15.57 -18.78 -15.21
N VAL A 63 14.99 -17.73 -14.64
CA VAL A 63 15.44 -16.35 -14.86
C VAL A 63 16.89 -16.18 -14.39
N ARG A 64 17.25 -16.70 -13.21
CA ARG A 64 18.65 -16.67 -12.74
C ARG A 64 19.58 -17.43 -13.68
N ARG A 65 19.20 -18.63 -14.15
CA ARG A 65 19.97 -19.38 -15.15
C ARG A 65 20.13 -18.61 -16.47
N ARG A 66 19.15 -17.80 -16.87
CA ARG A 66 19.26 -16.93 -18.06
C ARG A 66 20.17 -15.75 -17.82
N GLN A 67 20.08 -15.12 -16.64
CA GLN A 67 20.95 -14.02 -16.25
C GLN A 67 22.42 -14.47 -16.18
N ASP A 68 22.70 -15.62 -15.58
CA ASP A 68 24.07 -16.16 -15.49
C ASP A 68 24.66 -16.44 -16.87
N ARG A 69 23.86 -17.00 -17.79
CA ARG A 69 24.26 -17.17 -19.20
C ARG A 69 24.58 -15.83 -19.86
N MET A 70 23.68 -14.86 -19.74
CA MET A 70 23.88 -13.53 -20.32
C MET A 70 25.11 -12.81 -19.76
N ILE A 71 25.39 -12.96 -18.45
CA ILE A 71 26.60 -12.41 -17.82
C ILE A 71 27.85 -13.11 -18.38
N SER A 72 27.80 -14.43 -18.59
CA SER A 72 28.89 -15.17 -19.22
C SER A 72 29.16 -14.66 -20.63
N ASP A 73 28.12 -14.56 -21.47
CA ASP A 73 28.22 -14.07 -22.84
C ASP A 73 28.75 -12.63 -22.89
N LEU A 74 28.33 -11.76 -21.97
CA LEU A 74 28.83 -10.39 -21.86
C LEU A 74 30.31 -10.36 -21.45
N ASN A 75 30.74 -11.26 -20.56
CA ASN A 75 32.14 -11.34 -20.17
C ASN A 75 33.02 -11.90 -21.30
N GLU A 76 32.50 -12.86 -22.07
CA GLU A 76 33.16 -13.39 -23.26
C GLU A 76 33.36 -12.29 -24.32
N THR A 77 32.29 -11.59 -24.69
CA THR A 77 32.37 -10.47 -25.65
C THR A 77 33.26 -9.33 -25.17
N ARG A 78 33.28 -9.03 -23.85
CA ARG A 78 34.25 -8.07 -23.28
C ARG A 78 35.69 -8.57 -23.34
N GLY A 79 35.91 -9.88 -23.23
CA GLY A 79 37.20 -10.53 -23.44
C GLY A 79 37.67 -10.36 -24.88
N GLU A 80 36.84 -10.74 -25.84
CA GLU A 80 37.11 -10.58 -27.27
C GLU A 80 37.40 -9.11 -27.65
N LEU A 81 36.65 -8.15 -27.11
CA LEU A 81 36.90 -6.73 -27.34
C LEU A 81 38.25 -6.26 -26.79
N ARG A 82 38.71 -6.80 -25.65
CA ARG A 82 40.05 -6.50 -25.13
C ARG A 82 41.13 -7.10 -26.01
N GLU A 83 40.96 -8.33 -26.47
CA GLU A 83 41.90 -8.96 -27.40
C GLU A 83 42.01 -8.18 -28.71
N LEU A 84 40.88 -7.70 -29.26
CA LEU A 84 40.86 -6.85 -30.44
C LEU A 84 41.57 -5.50 -30.18
N LEU A 85 41.35 -4.88 -29.03
CA LEU A 85 42.04 -3.64 -28.65
C LEU A 85 43.55 -3.84 -28.49
N ASP A 86 43.98 -4.95 -27.90
CA ASP A 86 45.41 -5.29 -27.78
C ASP A 86 46.04 -5.53 -29.15
N LEU A 87 45.34 -6.24 -30.06
CA LEU A 87 45.80 -6.45 -31.43
C LEU A 87 45.93 -5.11 -32.19
N VAL A 88 44.95 -4.21 -32.05
CA VAL A 88 45.03 -2.84 -32.60
C VAL A 88 46.21 -2.08 -31.99
N GLY A 89 46.48 -2.26 -30.70
CA GLY A 89 47.64 -1.69 -30.01
C GLY A 89 48.98 -2.15 -30.60
N VAL A 90 49.10 -3.43 -30.98
CA VAL A 90 50.30 -4.00 -31.63
C VAL A 90 50.44 -3.58 -33.09
N LEU A 91 49.33 -3.48 -33.82
CA LEU A 91 49.32 -3.08 -35.23
C LEU A 91 49.53 -1.57 -35.44
N ARG A 92 49.15 -0.73 -34.46
CA ARG A 92 49.26 0.74 -34.53
C ARG A 92 50.70 1.24 -34.74
N PRO A 93 51.72 0.76 -34.01
CA PRO A 93 53.12 1.10 -34.27
C PRO A 93 53.60 0.70 -35.67
N LEU A 94 53.13 -0.43 -36.20
CA LEU A 94 53.52 -0.92 -37.53
C LEU A 94 52.92 -0.06 -38.65
N ALA A 95 51.66 0.36 -38.51
CA ALA A 95 51.02 1.29 -39.44
C ALA A 95 51.61 2.72 -39.38
N LEU A 96 52.11 3.16 -38.22
CA LEU A 96 52.82 4.42 -38.08
C LEU A 96 54.25 4.36 -38.62
N ALA A 97 54.91 3.19 -38.58
CA ALA A 97 56.21 2.98 -39.18
C ALA A 97 56.18 2.98 -40.72
N GLU A 98 55.10 2.49 -41.34
CA GLU A 98 54.89 2.61 -42.81
C GLU A 98 54.63 4.06 -43.25
N LYS A 99 54.08 4.92 -42.38
CA LYS A 99 53.82 6.34 -42.70
C LYS A 99 55.00 7.27 -42.44
N GLY A 100 56.12 6.77 -41.92
CA GLY A 100 57.32 7.57 -41.58
C GLY A 100 58.23 7.93 -42.77
N GLY A 101 57.80 7.64 -44.00
CA GLY A 101 58.63 7.72 -45.21
C GLY A 101 58.21 8.74 -46.26
N GLU A 102 57.59 9.87 -45.91
CA GLU A 102 57.44 10.97 -46.90
C GLU A 102 57.27 12.35 -46.23
N GLY A 103 58.30 13.19 -46.37
CA GLY A 103 58.18 14.61 -46.72
C GLY A 103 57.48 15.60 -45.77
N ALA A 104 58.28 16.27 -44.95
CA ALA A 104 58.42 17.73 -44.84
C ALA A 104 57.17 18.67 -44.90
N GLN A 105 57.05 19.46 -43.82
CA GLN A 105 56.63 20.88 -43.72
C GLN A 105 55.23 21.30 -44.22
N VAL A 106 54.44 21.96 -43.36
CA VAL A 106 54.23 23.43 -43.30
C VAL A 106 53.47 23.75 -41.99
N GLY A 107 53.79 24.91 -41.40
CA GLY A 107 53.21 25.45 -40.18
C GLY A 107 51.77 26.00 -40.31
N PRO A 108 51.32 26.79 -39.32
CA PRO A 108 49.93 26.87 -38.86
C PRO A 108 49.11 27.91 -39.62
N GLU A 109 47.85 27.60 -39.91
CA GLU A 109 46.88 28.60 -40.36
C GLU A 109 45.56 28.49 -39.60
N GLU A 110 45.31 29.55 -38.87
CA GLU A 110 44.14 29.97 -38.11
C GLU A 110 42.94 30.19 -39.05
N ILE A 111 41.86 29.42 -38.89
CA ILE A 111 40.54 29.75 -39.44
C ILE A 111 39.46 29.42 -38.40
N ALA A 112 38.73 30.47 -38.00
CA ALA A 112 37.62 30.50 -37.06
C ALA A 112 36.40 29.65 -37.51
N PRO A 113 35.53 29.22 -36.58
CA PRO A 113 34.26 28.55 -36.91
C PRO A 113 33.12 29.58 -37.09
N PRO A 114 32.19 29.33 -38.01
CA PRO A 114 30.76 29.45 -37.66
C PRO A 114 29.86 28.47 -38.44
N PRO A 115 28.53 28.47 -38.24
CA PRO A 115 27.78 28.26 -37.00
C PRO A 115 26.72 27.13 -37.16
N GLU A 116 26.07 26.76 -36.06
CA GLU A 116 24.90 25.88 -36.03
C GLU A 116 23.72 26.41 -36.88
N PRO A 117 22.91 25.53 -37.50
CA PRO A 117 21.60 25.92 -38.01
C PRO A 117 20.50 25.61 -36.98
N GLY A 118 19.98 26.66 -36.35
CA GLY A 118 18.64 26.70 -35.78
C GLY A 118 17.76 27.67 -36.58
N ALA A 119 16.53 27.24 -36.90
CA ALA A 119 15.29 28.03 -37.12
C ALA A 119 14.30 27.11 -37.85
N GLU A 120 13.30 26.55 -37.16
CA GLU A 120 11.95 27.12 -36.98
C GLU A 120 11.09 27.16 -38.25
N THR A 121 10.00 26.39 -38.23
CA THR A 121 8.74 26.78 -38.88
C THR A 121 7.54 26.34 -38.02
N ASP A 122 6.95 27.36 -37.41
CA ASP A 122 5.53 27.55 -37.12
C ASP A 122 4.61 27.04 -38.24
N TYR A 123 3.49 26.39 -37.89
CA TYR A 123 2.16 26.59 -38.49
C TYR A 123 1.11 25.77 -37.72
N GLY A 124 0.11 26.48 -37.17
CA GLY A 124 -0.98 25.91 -36.39
C GLY A 124 -2.18 25.34 -37.17
N SER A 125 -3.17 24.93 -36.34
CA SER A 125 -4.59 24.71 -36.62
C SER A 125 -4.99 23.61 -37.61
N ARG A 126 -5.66 22.54 -37.12
CA ARG A 126 -7.14 22.43 -37.18
C ARG A 126 -7.66 21.09 -36.61
N ASP A 127 -8.63 21.19 -35.71
CA ASP A 127 -9.68 20.18 -35.49
C ASP A 127 -10.47 19.93 -36.79
N PRO A 128 -11.15 18.77 -36.88
CA PRO A 128 -12.57 18.88 -37.17
C PRO A 128 -13.44 18.02 -36.24
N ALA A 129 -14.44 18.71 -35.68
CA ALA A 129 -15.68 18.15 -35.20
C ALA A 129 -16.42 17.39 -36.31
N ALA A 130 -16.97 16.22 -35.99
CA ALA A 130 -18.02 15.57 -36.77
C ALA A 130 -19.26 15.43 -35.87
N ALA A 131 -20.31 16.14 -36.27
CA ALA A 131 -21.63 16.12 -35.66
C ALA A 131 -22.44 14.88 -36.06
N HIS A 132 -23.41 14.53 -35.21
CA HIS A 132 -24.42 13.47 -35.31
C HIS A 132 -25.34 13.57 -36.55
N PRO A 133 -26.19 12.55 -36.79
CA PRO A 133 -27.60 12.75 -36.40
C PRO A 133 -28.32 11.54 -35.78
N ALA A 134 -29.50 11.87 -35.22
CA ALA A 134 -30.42 11.16 -34.32
C ALA A 134 -31.16 9.92 -34.87
N VAL A 135 -31.69 9.08 -33.97
CA VAL A 135 -33.07 8.52 -34.02
C VAL A 135 -33.57 8.25 -32.59
N SER A 136 -34.83 8.65 -32.32
CA SER A 136 -35.58 8.44 -31.08
C SER A 136 -36.20 7.05 -30.98
N SER A 137 -36.54 6.62 -29.76
CA SER A 137 -37.83 5.95 -29.53
C SER A 137 -38.26 6.16 -28.08
N ASP A 138 -39.32 6.94 -27.93
CA ASP A 138 -40.19 6.94 -26.77
C ASP A 138 -40.85 5.57 -26.64
N THR A 139 -41.01 5.09 -25.42
CA THR A 139 -42.15 4.25 -25.06
C THR A 139 -42.55 4.58 -23.63
N ASP A 140 -43.64 5.33 -23.52
CA ASP A 140 -44.43 5.49 -22.31
C ASP A 140 -44.88 4.13 -21.77
N SER A 141 -44.73 3.94 -20.45
CA SER A 141 -45.69 3.11 -19.71
C SER A 141 -45.92 3.70 -18.33
N GLN A 142 -47.04 4.41 -18.23
CA GLN A 142 -47.69 4.81 -17.00
C GLN A 142 -48.20 3.59 -16.23
N GLY A 143 -48.16 3.64 -14.90
CA GLY A 143 -48.91 2.73 -14.03
C GLY A 143 -48.38 2.74 -12.62
N GLY A 144 -48.88 3.67 -11.80
CA GLY A 144 -48.34 3.97 -10.48
C GLY A 144 -48.48 2.86 -9.43
N THR A 145 -47.72 3.02 -8.35
CA THR A 145 -48.22 2.79 -6.99
C THR A 145 -47.41 3.71 -6.08
N VAL A 146 -48.11 4.69 -5.51
CA VAL A 146 -47.66 5.49 -4.37
C VAL A 146 -47.51 4.56 -3.17
N GLU A 147 -46.36 4.61 -2.49
CA GLU A 147 -46.27 4.79 -1.04
C GLU A 147 -44.81 4.65 -0.55
N ASN A 148 -44.33 5.72 0.11
CA ASN A 148 -43.33 5.71 1.18
C ASN A 148 -41.83 5.79 0.81
N THR A 149 -41.39 6.92 0.24
CA THR A 149 -39.94 7.24 0.05
C THR A 149 -39.52 8.55 0.73
N GLU A 150 -40.14 8.95 1.85
CA GLU A 150 -39.76 10.21 2.53
C GLU A 150 -38.88 10.04 3.77
N ARG A 151 -38.39 8.82 4.07
CA ARG A 151 -37.50 8.57 5.24
C ARG A 151 -36.09 8.09 4.92
N ARG A 152 -35.61 8.23 3.68
CA ARG A 152 -34.25 7.78 3.29
C ARG A 152 -33.19 8.86 3.01
N PRO A 153 -33.51 10.12 2.61
CA PRO A 153 -32.44 11.09 2.31
C PRO A 153 -31.85 11.81 3.54
N GLN A 154 -32.50 11.76 4.72
CA GLN A 154 -32.02 12.49 5.90
C GLN A 154 -30.91 11.76 6.67
N HIS A 155 -30.91 10.42 6.68
CA HIS A 155 -29.89 9.64 7.40
C HIS A 155 -28.54 9.65 6.65
N GLU A 156 -28.57 9.66 5.32
CA GLU A 156 -27.36 9.75 4.49
C GLU A 156 -26.78 11.17 4.46
N ALA A 157 -27.62 12.21 4.57
CA ALA A 157 -27.15 13.60 4.69
C ALA A 157 -26.47 13.87 6.04
N GLY A 158 -27.03 13.36 7.14
CA GLY A 158 -26.44 13.51 8.48
C GLY A 158 -25.07 12.85 8.61
N ILE A 159 -24.89 11.63 8.06
CA ILE A 159 -23.59 10.94 8.08
C ILE A 159 -22.52 11.71 7.29
N GLN A 160 -22.88 12.28 6.14
CA GLN A 160 -21.94 13.06 5.32
C GLN A 160 -21.53 14.36 6.01
N GLU A 161 -22.45 15.05 6.69
CA GLU A 161 -22.14 16.24 7.48
C GLU A 161 -21.23 15.91 8.68
N GLU A 162 -21.48 14.79 9.35
CA GLU A 162 -20.62 14.29 10.45
C GLU A 162 -19.21 13.92 9.96
N GLU A 163 -19.09 13.21 8.84
CA GLU A 163 -17.80 12.84 8.25
C GLU A 163 -16.98 14.06 7.80
N LEU A 164 -17.64 15.05 7.17
CA LEU A 164 -17.00 16.31 6.78
C LEU A 164 -16.56 17.12 7.99
N SER A 165 -17.37 17.15 9.05
CA SER A 165 -17.03 17.80 10.32
C SER A 165 -15.80 17.15 10.96
N LEU A 166 -15.78 15.81 11.03
CA LEU A 166 -14.66 15.05 11.56
C LEU A 166 -13.38 15.30 10.76
N LYS A 167 -13.45 15.25 9.43
CA LYS A 167 -12.32 15.54 8.54
C LYS A 167 -11.76 16.96 8.78
N SER A 168 -12.64 17.95 8.86
CA SER A 168 -12.25 19.34 9.15
C SER A 168 -11.58 19.48 10.51
N ALA A 169 -12.11 18.82 11.55
CA ALA A 169 -11.52 18.80 12.89
C ALA A 169 -10.12 18.16 12.90
N ILE A 170 -9.94 17.04 12.18
CA ILE A 170 -8.64 16.36 12.02
C ILE A 170 -7.64 17.28 11.33
N GLU A 171 -8.03 17.92 10.22
CA GLU A 171 -7.15 18.84 9.48
C GLU A 171 -6.76 20.06 10.33
N ALA A 172 -7.71 20.62 11.10
CA ALA A 172 -7.44 21.75 12.00
C ALA A 172 -6.48 21.38 13.13
N ALA A 173 -6.65 20.20 13.74
CA ALA A 173 -5.77 19.66 14.77
C ALA A 173 -4.35 19.39 14.23
N TYR A 174 -4.26 18.79 13.03
CA TYR A 174 -2.98 18.53 12.37
C TYR A 174 -2.19 19.82 12.06
N GLN A 175 -2.88 20.88 11.64
CA GLN A 175 -2.28 22.19 11.35
C GLN A 175 -1.90 22.99 12.62
N GLY A 176 -2.17 22.48 13.82
CA GLY A 176 -1.88 23.17 15.09
C GLY A 176 -2.72 24.44 15.32
N LYS A 177 -3.78 24.66 14.53
CA LYS A 177 -4.64 25.86 14.61
C LYS A 177 -5.58 25.85 15.83
N GLY A 178 -5.51 24.83 16.68
CA GLY A 178 -6.32 24.69 17.89
C GLY A 178 -5.69 25.18 19.20
N SER A 179 -4.41 25.57 19.24
CA SER A 179 -3.75 25.93 20.52
C SER A 179 -2.91 27.22 20.53
N SER A 180 -2.87 27.98 19.44
CA SER A 180 -2.24 29.31 19.42
C SER A 180 -3.28 30.44 19.52
N HIS A 181 -4.01 30.49 20.63
CA HIS A 181 -4.70 31.71 21.06
C HIS A 181 -4.95 31.77 22.57
N ALA A 182 -3.93 31.53 23.39
CA ALA A 182 -3.82 32.12 24.74
C ALA A 182 -2.46 31.81 25.36
N HIS A 183 -1.43 32.60 25.07
CA HIS A 183 -0.31 32.72 26.00
C HIS A 183 0.24 34.14 26.06
N LEU A 184 -0.51 34.98 26.78
CA LEU A 184 0.07 36.05 27.60
C LEU A 184 -0.58 35.99 28.99
N SER A 185 -0.04 35.16 29.86
CA SER A 185 0.18 35.39 31.30
C SER A 185 0.19 34.07 32.06
N GLY A 186 1.32 33.80 32.72
CA GLY A 186 1.60 32.53 33.36
C GLY A 186 0.74 32.23 34.59
N ALA A 187 0.47 30.95 34.78
CA ALA A 187 0.34 30.26 36.07
C ALA A 187 0.20 28.75 35.80
N VAL A 188 1.09 27.95 36.40
CA VAL A 188 1.02 26.50 36.73
C VAL A 188 0.53 25.54 35.62
N PRO A 189 1.34 24.53 35.19
CA PRO A 189 0.86 23.49 34.29
C PRO A 189 -0.03 22.51 35.06
N GLN A 190 -1.30 22.87 35.27
CA GLN A 190 -2.33 21.89 35.52
C GLN A 190 -2.64 21.19 34.21
N ALA A 191 -2.39 19.88 34.20
CA ALA A 191 -2.79 18.94 33.17
C ALA A 191 -4.31 19.00 32.96
N SER A 192 -4.75 19.90 32.10
CA SER A 192 -6.01 19.78 31.39
C SER A 192 -5.67 19.24 30.01
N ALA A 193 -5.45 17.93 29.95
CA ALA A 193 -5.72 17.18 28.73
C ALA A 193 -7.22 17.35 28.47
N SER A 194 -7.58 18.40 27.72
CA SER A 194 -8.83 18.40 26.98
C SER A 194 -8.84 17.05 26.26
N ALA A 195 -9.81 16.20 26.59
CA ALA A 195 -9.95 14.91 25.93
C ALA A 195 -10.28 15.20 24.47
N GLU A 196 -9.24 15.36 23.65
CA GLU A 196 -9.35 15.37 22.21
C GLU A 196 -10.11 14.10 21.84
N ASP A 197 -11.13 14.28 20.98
CA ASP A 197 -11.90 13.15 20.47
C ASP A 197 -10.91 12.10 19.95
N PRO A 198 -10.97 10.85 20.46
CA PRO A 198 -10.01 9.83 20.09
C PRO A 198 -10.01 9.58 18.57
N GLN A 199 -11.14 9.81 17.88
CA GLN A 199 -11.22 9.73 16.41
C GLN A 199 -10.41 10.85 15.72
N VAL A 200 -10.45 12.06 16.26
CA VAL A 200 -9.64 13.19 15.77
C VAL A 200 -8.16 12.90 15.99
N GLY A 201 -7.79 12.42 17.19
CA GLY A 201 -6.42 12.02 17.51
C GLY A 201 -5.89 10.92 16.59
N HIS A 202 -6.72 9.92 16.27
CA HIS A 202 -6.38 8.90 15.28
C HIS A 202 -6.15 9.48 13.89
N GLY A 203 -7.05 10.35 13.41
CA GLY A 203 -6.91 11.00 12.12
C GLY A 203 -5.62 11.81 12.00
N VAL A 204 -5.24 12.53 13.06
CA VAL A 204 -3.96 13.26 13.11
C VAL A 204 -2.77 12.32 13.00
N LEU A 205 -2.80 11.17 13.68
CA LEU A 205 -1.75 10.15 13.57
C LEU A 205 -1.63 9.58 12.15
N LEU A 206 -2.76 9.35 11.46
CA LEU A 206 -2.75 8.90 10.07
C LEU A 206 -2.12 9.95 9.14
N LEU A 207 -2.42 11.23 9.34
CA LEU A 207 -1.79 12.33 8.57
C LEU A 207 -0.29 12.43 8.84
N ARG A 208 0.14 12.25 10.09
CA ARG A 208 1.57 12.19 10.45
C ARG A 208 2.26 11.00 9.78
N ALA A 209 1.67 9.81 9.85
CA ALA A 209 2.19 8.61 9.18
C ALA A 209 2.26 8.77 7.65
N ALA A 210 1.33 9.51 7.03
CA ALA A 210 1.37 9.83 5.60
C ALA A 210 2.59 10.68 5.20
N GLY A 211 3.10 11.51 6.11
CA GLY A 211 4.32 12.29 5.93
C GLY A 211 5.62 11.50 6.12
N VAL A 212 5.54 10.25 6.59
CA VAL A 212 6.71 9.41 6.86
C VAL A 212 7.19 8.70 5.59
N ALA A 213 8.41 9.01 5.15
CA ALA A 213 9.05 8.30 4.06
C ALA A 213 9.38 6.84 4.45
N SER A 214 10.01 6.66 5.61
CA SER A 214 10.37 5.35 6.17
C SER A 214 10.42 5.40 7.70
N ALA A 215 9.86 4.39 8.34
CA ALA A 215 9.96 4.16 9.78
C ALA A 215 10.65 2.81 10.02
N GLU A 216 11.66 2.81 10.87
CA GLU A 216 12.27 1.60 11.40
C GLU A 216 11.42 1.07 12.56
N LEU A 217 11.00 -0.18 12.48
CA LEU A 217 10.29 -0.88 13.53
C LEU A 217 11.19 -1.95 14.15
N ILE A 218 11.38 -1.87 15.47
CA ILE A 218 12.08 -2.88 16.27
C ILE A 218 11.07 -3.52 17.22
N ALA A 219 10.92 -4.83 17.11
CA ALA A 219 10.01 -5.61 17.95
C ALA A 219 10.58 -7.01 18.21
N HIS A 220 10.03 -7.72 19.19
CA HIS A 220 10.24 -9.16 19.28
C HIS A 220 9.69 -9.86 18.03
N ARG A 221 10.30 -10.98 17.62
CA ARG A 221 9.89 -11.71 16.41
C ARG A 221 8.40 -12.04 16.41
N ASP A 222 7.88 -12.60 17.50
CA ASP A 222 6.46 -12.96 17.60
C ASP A 222 5.53 -11.74 17.52
N THR A 223 5.96 -10.59 18.07
CA THR A 223 5.20 -9.33 17.96
C THR A 223 5.14 -8.84 16.52
N TRP A 224 6.26 -8.93 15.79
CA TRP A 224 6.27 -8.61 14.36
C TRP A 224 5.40 -9.57 13.55
N GLU A 225 5.47 -10.88 13.82
CA GLU A 225 4.64 -11.88 13.12
C GLU A 225 3.14 -11.60 13.34
N TRP A 226 2.75 -11.25 14.58
CA TRP A 226 1.38 -10.82 14.88
C TRP A 226 0.98 -9.54 14.14
N LEU A 227 1.83 -8.49 14.15
CA LEU A 227 1.56 -7.24 13.44
C LEU A 227 1.45 -7.44 11.92
N ALA A 228 2.32 -8.27 11.35
CA ALA A 228 2.30 -8.58 9.93
C ALA A 228 1.05 -9.37 9.56
N ALA A 229 0.66 -10.36 10.37
CA ALA A 229 -0.58 -11.12 10.18
C ALA A 229 -1.82 -10.22 10.30
N LEU A 230 -1.80 -9.26 11.24
CA LEU A 230 -2.89 -8.32 11.44
C LEU A 230 -3.08 -7.40 10.22
N ALA A 231 -1.99 -6.95 9.60
CA ALA A 231 -2.04 -5.96 8.53
C ALA A 231 -2.04 -6.54 7.10
N VAL A 232 -1.78 -7.84 6.93
CA VAL A 232 -1.53 -8.44 5.59
C VAL A 232 -2.68 -8.26 4.60
N ASP A 233 -3.92 -8.27 5.09
CA ASP A 233 -5.12 -8.15 4.26
C ASP A 233 -5.51 -6.69 3.98
N HIS A 234 -4.85 -5.72 4.62
CA HIS A 234 -5.15 -4.31 4.41
C HIS A 234 -4.55 -3.81 3.08
N SER A 235 -5.36 -3.17 2.25
CA SER A 235 -5.02 -2.75 0.88
C SER A 235 -3.79 -1.83 0.77
N HIS A 236 -3.49 -1.11 1.85
CA HIS A 236 -2.36 -0.21 1.94
C HIS A 236 -1.10 -0.86 2.53
N PHE A 237 -1.19 -2.02 3.15
CA PHE A 237 -0.03 -2.70 3.71
C PHE A 237 0.86 -3.27 2.60
N ARG A 238 2.17 -3.16 2.79
CA ARG A 238 3.17 -3.80 1.94
C ARG A 238 4.16 -4.52 2.83
N THR A 239 4.38 -5.79 2.55
CA THR A 239 5.39 -6.58 3.25
C THR A 239 6.75 -5.91 3.07
N PRO A 240 7.47 -5.63 4.17
CA PRO A 240 8.78 -5.03 4.10
C PRO A 240 9.75 -5.87 3.25
N PRO A 241 10.66 -5.22 2.49
CA PRO A 241 11.60 -5.94 1.64
C PRO A 241 12.63 -6.75 2.44
N ALA A 242 12.92 -6.34 3.67
CA ALA A 242 13.82 -7.03 4.58
C ALA A 242 13.27 -7.01 6.01
N VAL A 243 13.33 -8.17 6.66
CA VAL A 243 13.13 -8.34 8.10
C VAL A 243 14.42 -8.95 8.61
N GLU A 244 15.23 -8.12 9.27
CA GLU A 244 16.54 -8.51 9.78
C GLU A 244 16.40 -9.04 11.20
N ASP A 245 16.98 -10.20 11.48
CA ASP A 245 17.11 -10.67 12.86
C ASP A 245 18.03 -9.70 13.63
N PHE A 246 17.48 -9.10 14.67
CA PHE A 246 18.17 -8.19 15.57
C PHE A 246 18.39 -8.90 16.91
N LYS A 247 19.50 -8.58 17.59
CA LYS A 247 19.96 -9.27 18.82
C LYS A 247 18.82 -9.66 19.76
N GLU A 248 18.92 -10.86 20.37
CA GLU A 248 18.03 -11.37 21.42
C GLU A 248 16.60 -11.70 20.95
N GLY A 249 16.44 -12.33 19.78
CA GLY A 249 15.12 -12.77 19.29
C GLY A 249 14.22 -11.65 18.77
N ARG A 250 14.80 -10.47 18.55
CA ARG A 250 14.12 -9.32 17.96
C ARG A 250 14.27 -9.33 16.45
N VAL A 251 13.45 -8.52 15.82
CA VAL A 251 13.54 -8.21 14.40
C VAL A 251 13.55 -6.71 14.20
N ARG A 252 14.32 -6.28 13.21
CA ARG A 252 14.37 -4.92 12.70
C ARG A 252 13.79 -4.94 11.28
N THR A 253 12.83 -4.07 11.02
CA THR A 253 12.20 -3.96 9.70
C THR A 253 11.91 -2.51 9.36
N VAL A 254 11.81 -2.21 8.07
CA VAL A 254 11.51 -0.85 7.59
C VAL A 254 10.12 -0.82 6.98
N LEU A 255 9.25 0.03 7.55
CA LEU A 255 7.90 0.28 7.09
C LEU A 255 7.84 1.59 6.32
N SER A 256 7.13 1.60 5.19
CA SER A 256 6.73 2.84 4.53
C SER A 256 5.60 3.51 5.30
N GLY A 257 5.45 4.84 5.18
CA GLY A 257 4.31 5.56 5.78
C GLY A 257 2.95 4.96 5.39
N ARG A 258 2.81 4.49 4.14
CA ARG A 258 1.61 3.79 3.67
C ARG A 258 1.32 2.48 4.44
N SER A 259 2.36 1.71 4.77
CA SER A 259 2.20 0.49 5.56
C SER A 259 1.96 0.79 7.03
N LEU A 260 2.54 1.89 7.53
CA LEU A 260 2.30 2.38 8.89
C LEU A 260 0.85 2.85 9.07
N ILE A 261 0.26 3.52 8.06
CA ILE A 261 -1.17 3.86 8.03
C ILE A 261 -2.02 2.60 8.15
N ALA A 262 -1.72 1.57 7.34
CA ALA A 262 -2.45 0.31 7.38
C ALA A 262 -2.43 -0.33 8.78
N LEU A 263 -1.24 -0.38 9.37
CA LEU A 263 -1.05 -0.97 10.69
C LEU A 263 -1.75 -0.15 11.79
N LEU A 264 -1.74 1.18 11.72
CA LEU A 264 -2.48 2.04 12.64
C LEU A 264 -4.00 1.83 12.55
N ILE A 265 -4.55 1.68 11.33
CA ILE A 265 -5.98 1.41 11.12
C ILE A 265 -6.36 0.06 11.71
N GLU A 266 -5.59 -1.00 11.43
CA GLU A 266 -5.92 -2.33 11.93
C GLU A 266 -5.77 -2.45 13.45
N LEU A 267 -4.75 -1.81 14.03
CA LEU A 267 -4.62 -1.72 15.49
C LEU A 267 -5.78 -0.93 16.12
N TRP A 268 -6.21 0.16 15.47
CA TRP A 268 -7.35 0.95 15.91
C TRP A 268 -8.66 0.15 15.85
N ASN A 269 -8.87 -0.62 14.79
CA ASN A 269 -10.04 -1.48 14.65
C ASN A 269 -10.00 -2.56 15.73
N THR A 270 -8.88 -3.26 15.86
CA THR A 270 -8.69 -4.36 16.82
C THR A 270 -8.91 -3.90 18.25
N ARG A 271 -8.34 -2.76 18.67
CA ARG A 271 -8.59 -2.25 20.03
C ARG A 271 -10.04 -1.81 20.28
N SER A 272 -10.79 -1.50 19.21
CA SER A 272 -12.18 -1.06 19.28
C SER A 272 -13.16 -2.23 19.25
N THR A 273 -12.81 -3.35 18.61
CA THR A 273 -13.68 -4.50 18.38
C THR A 273 -13.32 -5.74 19.21
N ALA A 274 -12.06 -5.92 19.59
CA ALA A 274 -11.62 -7.05 20.40
C ALA A 274 -12.20 -6.98 21.81
N THR A 275 -12.46 -8.15 22.40
CA THR A 275 -13.00 -8.24 23.75
C THR A 275 -12.01 -7.63 24.73
N PRO A 276 -12.44 -6.76 25.66
CA PRO A 276 -11.57 -6.27 26.70
C PRO A 276 -10.94 -7.43 27.50
N LEU A 277 -9.67 -7.25 27.90
CA LEU A 277 -8.87 -8.24 28.65
C LEU A 277 -8.43 -9.49 27.85
N GLU A 278 -8.69 -9.55 26.55
CA GLU A 278 -8.09 -10.56 25.66
C GLU A 278 -6.71 -10.13 25.14
N GLY A 279 -5.92 -11.12 24.70
CA GLY A 279 -4.55 -10.91 24.22
C GLY A 279 -4.47 -9.92 23.06
N ASP A 280 -5.35 -10.06 22.06
CA ASP A 280 -5.37 -9.18 20.89
C ASP A 280 -5.71 -7.73 21.26
N TRP A 281 -6.63 -7.52 22.20
CA TRP A 281 -6.91 -6.18 22.73
C TRP A 281 -5.68 -5.57 23.41
N ALA A 282 -5.02 -6.34 24.28
CA ALA A 282 -3.85 -5.87 25.01
C ALA A 282 -2.67 -5.55 24.08
N MET A 283 -2.41 -6.42 23.09
CA MET A 283 -1.38 -6.19 22.07
C MET A 283 -1.73 -4.98 21.19
N ALA A 284 -2.99 -4.84 20.78
CA ALA A 284 -3.41 -3.72 19.94
C ALA A 284 -3.30 -2.39 20.67
N VAL A 285 -3.78 -2.30 21.91
CA VAL A 285 -3.70 -1.07 22.72
C VAL A 285 -2.25 -0.68 22.97
N THR A 286 -1.40 -1.62 23.37
CA THR A 286 0.01 -1.34 23.70
C THR A 286 0.82 -0.95 22.46
N SER A 287 0.73 -1.70 21.36
CA SER A 287 1.41 -1.36 20.11
C SER A 287 0.91 -0.04 19.53
N TYR A 288 -0.41 0.20 19.52
CA TYR A 288 -0.97 1.45 19.02
C TYR A 288 -0.44 2.66 19.79
N ASN A 289 -0.50 2.62 21.12
CA ASN A 289 -0.10 3.75 21.95
C ASN A 289 1.40 4.05 21.84
N ARG A 290 2.25 3.02 21.69
CA ARG A 290 3.69 3.21 21.45
C ARG A 290 3.96 3.89 20.11
N ILE A 291 3.36 3.37 19.04
CA ILE A 291 3.50 3.98 17.70
C ILE A 291 2.97 5.43 17.73
N ALA A 292 1.85 5.66 18.41
CA ALA A 292 1.26 6.99 18.54
C ALA A 292 2.19 7.97 19.28
N SER A 293 2.84 7.52 20.36
CA SER A 293 3.81 8.33 21.10
C SER A 293 5.00 8.71 20.23
N GLU A 294 5.61 7.74 19.56
CA GLU A 294 6.76 7.98 18.66
C GLU A 294 6.38 8.90 17.49
N LEU A 295 5.15 8.80 16.98
CA LEU A 295 4.68 9.65 15.89
C LEU A 295 4.31 11.07 16.34
N ALA A 296 3.90 11.25 17.60
CA ALA A 296 3.53 12.55 18.14
C ALA A 296 4.75 13.49 18.26
N ASP A 297 5.91 12.91 18.58
CA ASP A 297 7.17 13.65 18.82
C ASP A 297 7.89 14.07 17.52
N ILE A 298 7.39 13.68 16.35
CA ILE A 298 8.02 13.99 15.07
C ILE A 298 7.75 15.45 14.66
N ALA A 299 8.83 16.24 14.57
CA ALA A 299 8.83 17.63 14.14
C ALA A 299 8.97 17.83 12.60
N GLY A 300 8.89 16.77 11.79
CA GLY A 300 8.75 16.86 10.34
C GLY A 300 10.04 17.12 9.54
N GLN A 301 11.22 16.81 10.10
CA GLN A 301 12.52 17.18 9.51
C GLN A 301 13.19 16.10 8.63
N GLY A 302 12.44 15.09 8.16
CA GLY A 302 12.96 14.06 7.25
C GLY A 302 13.88 13.04 7.91
N GLU A 303 13.90 12.99 9.24
CA GLU A 303 14.64 11.99 10.01
C GLU A 303 13.96 10.61 9.93
N THR A 304 14.77 9.55 9.95
CA THR A 304 14.24 8.18 9.97
C THR A 304 13.68 7.90 11.36
N ILE A 305 12.38 7.64 11.43
CA ILE A 305 11.69 7.44 12.71
C ILE A 305 11.96 6.03 13.19
N ARG A 306 12.39 5.87 14.44
CA ARG A 306 12.66 4.58 15.06
C ARG A 306 11.60 4.27 16.10
N ILE A 307 10.75 3.29 15.81
CA ILE A 307 9.68 2.83 16.67
C ILE A 307 10.14 1.56 17.38
N VAL A 308 10.17 1.59 18.71
CA VAL A 308 10.57 0.46 19.55
C VAL A 308 9.36 -0.10 20.30
N LEU A 309 8.98 -1.34 20.00
CA LEU A 309 7.85 -2.02 20.65
C LEU A 309 8.25 -2.98 21.76
N ASP A 310 9.54 -3.07 22.08
CA ASP A 310 10.08 -3.94 23.13
C ASP A 310 10.57 -3.13 24.35
N ASP A 311 10.02 -3.41 25.53
CA ASP A 311 10.45 -2.80 26.81
C ASP A 311 11.78 -3.36 27.34
N GLY A 312 12.25 -4.48 26.79
CA GLY A 312 13.52 -5.11 27.18
C GLY A 312 14.76 -4.34 26.74
N LEU A 313 14.61 -3.32 25.88
CA LEU A 313 15.73 -2.51 25.43
C LEU A 313 16.10 -1.47 26.48
N ARG A 314 17.30 -1.59 27.07
CA ARG A 314 17.97 -0.41 27.63
C ARG A 314 18.19 0.56 26.47
N HIS A 315 17.68 1.78 26.61
CA HIS A 315 17.96 2.86 25.67
C HIS A 315 19.47 3.14 25.76
N GLU A 316 20.26 2.52 24.87
CA GLU A 316 21.64 2.94 24.65
C GLU A 316 21.53 4.31 23.95
N PRO A 317 21.91 5.41 24.62
CA PRO A 317 21.95 6.69 23.95
C PRO A 317 22.90 6.58 22.76
N HIS A 318 22.49 7.17 21.64
CA HIS A 318 23.27 7.26 20.42
C HIS A 318 24.65 7.84 20.76
N GLU A 319 25.68 7.00 20.85
CA GLU A 319 27.06 7.45 20.79
C GLU A 319 27.34 7.86 19.34
N ASP A 320 26.95 9.08 18.99
CA ASP A 320 27.65 9.82 17.94
C ASP A 320 29.04 10.14 18.46
N GLY A 321 29.97 9.23 18.19
CA GLY A 321 31.38 9.32 18.55
C GLY A 321 32.28 9.42 17.32
N ALA A 322 32.67 10.66 17.01
CA ALA A 322 33.90 11.14 16.36
C ALA A 322 34.23 10.72 14.90
#